data_AF-A0A2T0AFN5-F1
#
_entry.id   AF-A0A2T0AFN5-F1
#
_cell.length_a   1.000
_cell.length_b   1.000
_cell.length_c   1.000
_cell.angle_alpha   90.00
_cell.angle_beta   90.00
_cell.angle_gamma   90.00
#
_symmetry.space_group_name_H-M   'P 1'
#
loop_
_entity.id
_entity.type
_entity.pdbx_description
1 polymer ?
#
loop_
_entity_poly.entity_id
_entity_poly.type
_entity_poly.pdbx_seq_one_letter_code
_entity_poly.pdbx_strand_id
1 'polypeptide(L)'
;MHLLEMELELEYTEREWKSDVEALERFARTCRAARVLTLDSGIWRALCLRTYVPPQQIGPEEDALQLVKQHGNDWRRFYIEHPRCRLDGVYISVVTYLRRGETVSVYAPTHLITFYRYLRFYHHGLAISLLTTDPPGQVVRRLNPTLRMSGLSFGRWRLRGDLVEVWGLEDPSVPEERRKYSLRMNCRFKSTARGRMNKLEMLSLATENRRTLEVEDVPIRPSKPFFFSKVASYALEDRVEQAVV
;
A
#
# COMPACT_ATOMS: atom_id res chain seq x y z
N MET A 1 -12.50 11.59 42.67
CA MET A 1 -12.77 11.45 41.22
C MET A 1 -11.92 12.41 40.39
N HIS A 2 -11.75 13.69 40.79
CA HIS A 2 -10.80 14.61 40.13
C HIS A 2 -9.30 14.35 40.40
N LEU A 3 -8.94 13.58 41.43
CA LEU A 3 -7.52 13.27 41.73
C LEU A 3 -6.91 12.20 40.82
N LEU A 4 -7.72 11.32 40.22
CA LEU A 4 -7.26 10.30 39.28
C LEU A 4 -7.06 10.84 37.86
N GLU A 5 -7.69 11.97 37.52
CA GLU A 5 -7.49 12.64 36.23
C GLU A 5 -6.14 13.38 36.19
N MET A 6 -5.60 13.78 37.35
CA MET A 6 -4.37 14.56 37.45
C MET A 6 -3.09 13.70 37.44
N GLU A 7 -3.15 12.43 37.88
CA GLU A 7 -2.02 11.48 37.75
C GLU A 7 -1.85 10.91 36.34
N LEU A 8 -2.84 11.14 35.46
CA LEU A 8 -2.81 10.80 34.04
C LEU A 8 -2.61 12.06 33.17
N GLU A 9 -1.97 13.10 33.73
CA GLU A 9 -1.13 13.97 32.91
C GLU A 9 0.02 13.10 32.40
N LEU A 10 -0.27 12.37 31.32
CA LEU A 10 0.70 11.82 30.41
C LEU A 10 1.55 13.02 30.01
N GLU A 11 2.68 13.21 30.71
CA GLU A 11 3.82 13.96 30.22
C GLU A 11 3.85 13.71 28.72
N TYR A 12 3.75 14.78 27.94
CA TYR A 12 3.91 14.76 26.49
C TYR A 12 5.37 14.39 26.21
N THR A 13 5.72 13.15 26.55
CA THR A 13 6.98 12.54 26.22
C THR A 13 6.89 12.42 24.71
N GLU A 14 7.83 13.05 24.02
CA GLU A 14 8.14 12.82 22.61
C GLU A 14 8.64 11.37 22.42
N ARG A 15 7.83 10.39 22.84
CA ARG A 15 8.04 9.00 22.51
C ARG A 15 7.58 8.86 21.06
N GLU A 16 8.51 8.41 20.22
CA GLU A 16 8.21 7.94 18.88
C GLU A 16 7.09 6.89 18.93
N TRP A 17 5.86 7.33 18.75
CA TRP A 17 4.70 6.46 18.78
C TRP A 17 4.69 5.59 17.52
N LYS A 18 4.95 4.29 17.69
CA LYS A 18 4.68 3.29 16.66
C LYS A 18 3.17 3.03 16.64
N SER A 19 2.47 3.41 15.58
CA SER A 19 1.03 3.16 15.44
C SER A 19 0.73 1.68 15.14
N ASP A 20 0.97 0.81 16.12
CA ASP A 20 0.52 -0.59 16.06
C ASP A 20 -0.94 -0.68 16.54
N VAL A 21 -1.87 -0.41 15.62
CA VAL A 21 -3.31 -0.53 15.89
C VAL A 21 -3.69 -1.99 16.21
N GLU A 22 -2.91 -2.95 15.74
CA GLU A 22 -3.12 -4.36 16.08
C GLU A 22 -2.81 -4.61 17.56
N ALA A 23 -1.72 -4.03 18.08
CA ALA A 23 -1.42 -4.06 19.51
C ALA A 23 -2.48 -3.33 20.35
N LEU A 24 -2.96 -2.17 19.91
CA LEU A 24 -4.04 -1.43 20.58
C LEU A 24 -5.32 -2.27 20.70
N GLU A 25 -5.75 -2.90 19.60
CA GLU A 25 -6.94 -3.76 19.61
C GLU A 25 -6.72 -5.10 20.35
N ARG A 26 -5.48 -5.60 20.46
CA ARG A 26 -5.16 -6.74 21.35
C ARG A 26 -5.25 -6.34 22.82
N PHE A 27 -4.73 -5.18 23.18
CA PHE A 27 -4.85 -4.62 24.54
C PHE A 27 -6.31 -4.40 24.92
N ALA A 28 -7.12 -3.85 23.99
CA ALA A 28 -8.55 -3.66 24.17
C ALA A 28 -9.34 -4.93 24.54
N ARG A 29 -8.80 -6.13 24.22
CA ARG A 29 -9.45 -7.42 24.46
C ARG A 29 -9.08 -8.06 25.80
N THR A 30 -8.11 -7.52 26.53
CA THR A 30 -7.64 -8.13 27.79
C THR A 30 -8.66 -8.01 28.91
N CYS A 31 -9.32 -6.85 29.05
CA CYS A 31 -10.36 -6.61 30.04
C CYS A 31 -11.33 -5.49 29.61
N ARG A 32 -12.46 -5.35 30.32
CA ARG A 32 -13.45 -4.29 30.06
C ARG A 32 -12.87 -2.89 30.25
N ALA A 33 -12.03 -2.68 31.28
CA ALA A 33 -11.39 -1.39 31.53
C ALA A 33 -10.47 -1.01 30.37
N ALA A 34 -9.63 -1.93 29.88
CA ALA A 34 -8.81 -1.72 28.70
C ALA A 34 -9.65 -1.41 27.44
N ARG A 35 -10.81 -2.07 27.28
CA ARG A 35 -11.71 -1.73 26.18
C ARG A 35 -12.22 -0.29 26.28
N VAL A 36 -12.60 0.18 27.46
CA VAL A 36 -13.06 1.56 27.66
C VAL A 36 -11.94 2.55 27.38
N LEU A 37 -10.72 2.29 27.88
CA LEU A 37 -9.56 3.15 27.66
C LEU A 37 -9.21 3.28 26.16
N THR A 38 -9.22 2.17 25.43
CA THR A 38 -8.92 2.18 23.98
C THR A 38 -10.01 2.79 23.11
N LEU A 39 -11.21 3.04 23.66
CA LEU A 39 -12.28 3.74 22.96
C LEU A 39 -12.17 5.26 23.06
N ASP A 40 -11.17 5.80 23.78
CA ASP A 40 -10.92 7.23 23.83
C ASP A 40 -10.74 7.83 22.42
N SER A 41 -11.51 8.88 22.15
CA SER A 41 -11.54 9.52 20.84
C SER A 41 -10.21 10.22 20.49
N GLY A 42 -9.44 10.65 21.50
CA GLY A 42 -8.14 11.30 21.32
C GLY A 42 -7.12 10.37 20.67
N ILE A 43 -7.10 9.10 21.08
CA ILE A 43 -6.23 8.07 20.50
C ILE A 43 -6.52 7.91 18.99
N TRP A 44 -7.80 7.73 18.64
CA TRP A 44 -8.20 7.51 17.24
C TRP A 44 -8.02 8.76 16.38
N ARG A 45 -8.28 9.95 16.94
CA ARG A 45 -7.99 11.23 16.29
C ARG A 45 -6.52 11.37 15.94
N ALA A 46 -5.63 11.12 16.89
CA ALA A 46 -4.19 11.16 16.67
C ALA A 46 -3.73 10.15 15.60
N LEU A 47 -4.30 8.94 15.60
CA LEU A 47 -4.01 7.92 14.57
C LEU A 47 -4.46 8.35 13.18
N CYS A 48 -5.66 8.92 13.06
CA CYS A 48 -6.19 9.39 11.78
C CYS A 48 -5.34 10.52 11.20
N LEU A 49 -5.04 11.55 12.00
CA LEU A 49 -4.24 12.70 11.55
C LEU A 49 -2.83 12.31 11.10
N ARG A 50 -2.26 11.23 11.64
CA ARG A 50 -0.95 10.70 11.23
C ARG A 50 -1.02 9.77 10.02
N THR A 51 -2.11 9.02 9.86
CA THR A 51 -2.24 8.01 8.80
C THR A 51 -2.66 8.62 7.48
N TYR A 52 -3.62 9.55 7.50
CA TYR A 52 -4.21 10.11 6.30
C TYR A 52 -3.40 11.28 5.69
N VAL A 53 -2.10 11.36 5.97
CA VAL A 53 -1.19 12.36 5.40
C VAL A 53 -0.93 12.05 3.90
N PRO A 54 -0.68 13.05 3.03
CA PRO A 54 -0.19 12.81 1.67
C PRO A 54 0.96 11.80 1.66
N PRO A 55 0.94 10.77 0.80
CA PRO A 55 0.13 10.56 -0.41
C PRO A 55 -1.19 9.77 -0.22
N GLN A 56 -1.58 9.42 1.01
CA GLN A 56 -2.69 8.50 1.26
C GLN A 56 -4.06 9.11 1.04
N GLN A 57 -4.39 10.32 1.51
CA GLN A 57 -5.71 10.85 1.16
C GLN A 57 -6.07 12.28 1.48
N ILE A 58 -5.41 12.94 2.44
CA ILE A 58 -5.73 14.35 2.65
C ILE A 58 -5.07 15.13 1.52
N GLY A 59 -5.84 15.38 0.46
CA GLY A 59 -5.51 16.48 -0.46
C GLY A 59 -5.46 17.78 0.36
N PRO A 60 -4.68 18.78 -0.07
CA PRO A 60 -4.63 20.08 0.62
C PRO A 60 -6.03 20.73 0.76
N GLU A 61 -7.03 20.28 -0.01
CA GLU A 61 -8.40 20.80 -0.03
C GLU A 61 -9.40 20.04 0.85
N GLU A 62 -9.12 18.79 1.24
CA GLU A 62 -10.07 17.97 2.02
C GLU A 62 -9.77 18.05 3.52
N ASP A 63 -10.65 18.69 4.28
CA ASP A 63 -10.48 18.81 5.74
C ASP A 63 -10.86 17.49 6.44
N ALA A 64 -9.97 16.97 7.28
CA ALA A 64 -10.19 15.74 8.06
C ALA A 64 -11.48 15.80 8.90
N LEU A 65 -11.87 16.99 9.36
CA LEU A 65 -13.13 17.21 10.09
C LEU A 65 -14.37 16.92 9.23
N GLN A 66 -14.32 17.23 7.93
CA GLN A 66 -15.45 16.96 7.02
C GLN A 66 -15.59 15.46 6.74
N LEU A 67 -14.47 14.76 6.57
CA LEU A 67 -14.48 13.30 6.39
C LEU A 67 -15.03 12.59 7.64
N VAL A 68 -14.60 13.00 8.83
CA VAL A 68 -15.09 12.41 10.09
C VAL A 68 -16.60 12.62 10.28
N LYS A 69 -17.15 13.75 9.83
CA LYS A 69 -18.61 14.00 9.82
C LYS A 69 -19.35 12.95 8.97
N GLN A 70 -18.82 12.56 7.82
CA GLN A 70 -19.41 11.51 6.96
C GLN A 70 -19.46 10.15 7.67
N HIS A 71 -18.56 9.91 8.62
CA HIS A 71 -18.52 8.71 9.45
C HIS A 71 -19.23 8.88 10.82
N GLY A 72 -20.13 9.85 10.95
CA GLY A 72 -20.95 10.04 12.15
C GLY A 72 -20.19 10.65 13.33
N ASN A 73 -19.16 11.48 13.06
CA ASN A 73 -18.30 12.09 14.07
C ASN A 73 -17.53 11.10 14.97
N ASP A 74 -17.35 9.85 14.51
CA ASP A 74 -16.59 8.83 15.23
C ASP A 74 -15.23 8.61 14.55
N TRP A 75 -14.17 9.06 15.22
CA TRP A 75 -12.78 8.90 14.76
C TRP A 75 -12.36 7.44 14.60
N ARG A 76 -12.85 6.54 15.47
CA ARG A 76 -12.55 5.12 15.37
C ARG A 76 -13.20 4.51 14.14
N ARG A 77 -14.47 4.85 13.91
CA ARG A 77 -15.20 4.39 12.72
C ARG A 77 -14.56 4.93 11.44
N PHE A 78 -14.19 6.21 11.43
CA PHE A 78 -13.44 6.84 10.33
C PHE A 78 -12.16 6.05 10.03
N TYR A 79 -11.32 5.80 11.04
CA TYR A 79 -10.09 5.02 10.85
C TYR A 79 -10.34 3.63 10.26
N ILE A 80 -11.39 2.94 10.70
CA ILE A 80 -11.67 1.55 10.28
C ILE A 80 -12.26 1.51 8.86
N GLU A 81 -13.19 2.41 8.54
CA GLU A 81 -13.97 2.35 7.30
C GLU A 81 -13.32 3.11 6.14
N HIS A 82 -12.62 4.20 6.44
CA HIS A 82 -12.07 5.05 5.40
C HIS A 82 -10.89 4.33 4.70
N PRO A 83 -10.87 4.27 3.36
CA PRO A 83 -9.83 3.57 2.60
C PRO A 83 -8.43 4.01 3.03
N ARG A 84 -7.49 3.09 3.11
CA ARG A 84 -6.08 3.43 3.39
C ARG A 84 -5.16 2.41 2.78
N CYS A 85 -4.01 2.87 2.28
CA CYS A 85 -2.98 1.98 1.79
C CYS A 85 -2.16 1.43 2.95
N ARG A 86 -1.95 0.11 2.98
CA ARG A 86 -1.06 -0.51 3.94
C ARG A 86 0.38 -0.46 3.44
N LEU A 87 1.26 0.11 4.25
CA LEU A 87 2.68 0.30 3.93
C LEU A 87 3.57 -0.73 4.64
N ASP A 88 3.02 -1.46 5.61
CA ASP A 88 3.68 -2.51 6.41
C ASP A 88 3.85 -3.85 5.68
N GLY A 89 3.82 -3.85 4.35
CA GLY A 89 3.83 -5.07 3.55
C GLY A 89 3.81 -4.84 2.05
N VAL A 90 3.41 -5.87 1.32
CA VAL A 90 3.40 -5.90 -0.15
C VAL A 90 2.10 -6.47 -0.67
N TYR A 91 1.61 -5.91 -1.78
CA TYR A 91 0.46 -6.42 -2.51
C TYR A 91 0.93 -7.39 -3.59
N ILE A 92 0.40 -8.61 -3.60
CA ILE A 92 0.84 -9.70 -4.48
C ILE A 92 -0.33 -10.20 -5.31
N SER A 93 -0.16 -10.21 -6.64
CA SER A 93 -1.08 -10.88 -7.56
C SER A 93 -0.38 -12.08 -8.20
N VAL A 94 -0.98 -13.25 -8.06
CA VAL A 94 -0.50 -14.50 -8.66
C VAL A 94 -1.28 -14.78 -9.93
N VAL A 95 -0.62 -14.86 -11.08
CA VAL A 95 -1.27 -15.16 -12.35
C VAL A 95 -0.63 -16.40 -12.95
N THR A 96 -1.48 -17.36 -13.33
CA THR A 96 -1.06 -18.61 -13.94
C THR A 96 -1.74 -18.75 -15.29
N TYR A 97 -0.97 -19.07 -16.33
CA TYR A 97 -1.49 -19.32 -17.66
C TYR A 97 -0.84 -20.56 -18.28
N LEU A 98 -1.58 -21.20 -19.18
CA LEU A 98 -1.09 -22.32 -19.97
C LEU A 98 -0.46 -21.78 -21.24
N ARG A 99 0.81 -22.12 -21.48
CA ARG A 99 1.51 -21.85 -22.72
C ARG A 99 1.68 -23.16 -23.47
N ARG A 100 1.21 -23.23 -24.71
CA ARG A 100 1.49 -24.38 -25.58
C ARG A 100 2.95 -24.33 -26.01
N GLY A 101 3.60 -25.49 -26.05
CA GLY A 101 4.94 -25.65 -26.61
C GLY A 101 4.98 -25.23 -28.08
N GLU A 102 6.20 -25.01 -28.57
CA GLU A 102 6.45 -24.50 -29.94
C GLU A 102 6.11 -25.51 -31.04
N THR A 103 6.08 -26.81 -30.71
CA THR A 103 5.75 -27.85 -31.68
C THR A 103 4.23 -28.01 -31.83
N VAL A 104 3.74 -27.98 -33.07
CA VAL A 104 2.34 -28.28 -33.40
C VAL A 104 2.20 -29.80 -33.55
N SER A 105 2.25 -30.54 -32.45
CA SER A 105 1.98 -31.98 -32.42
C SER A 105 0.92 -32.31 -31.39
N VAL A 106 0.23 -33.46 -31.54
CA VAL A 106 -0.75 -33.95 -30.55
C VAL A 106 -0.10 -34.18 -29.18
N TYR A 107 1.21 -34.40 -29.15
CA TYR A 107 2.03 -34.59 -27.95
C TYR A 107 2.74 -33.31 -27.50
N ALA A 108 2.35 -32.14 -28.02
CA ALA A 108 3.01 -30.89 -27.65
C ALA A 108 2.87 -30.65 -26.14
N PRO A 109 3.99 -30.50 -25.41
CA PRO A 109 3.93 -30.26 -23.98
C PRO A 109 3.23 -28.93 -23.71
N THR A 110 2.28 -28.92 -22.78
CA THR A 110 1.64 -27.70 -22.31
C THR A 110 2.30 -27.26 -21.00
N HIS A 111 2.87 -26.06 -21.01
CA HIS A 111 3.60 -25.51 -19.88
C HIS A 111 2.67 -24.68 -19.01
N LEU A 112 2.61 -24.98 -17.71
CA LEU A 112 1.91 -24.17 -16.73
C LEU A 112 2.86 -23.10 -16.20
N ILE A 113 2.69 -21.86 -16.64
CA ILE A 113 3.57 -20.74 -16.26
C ILE A 113 2.86 -19.92 -15.19
N THR A 114 3.52 -19.74 -14.05
CA THR A 114 3.06 -18.84 -13.00
C THR A 114 4.02 -17.66 -12.88
N PHE A 115 3.46 -16.47 -12.90
CA PHE A 115 4.21 -15.25 -12.60
C PHE A 115 3.51 -14.46 -11.49
N TYR A 116 4.30 -13.64 -10.82
CA TYR A 116 3.92 -12.86 -9.67
C TYR A 116 4.09 -11.37 -10.01
N ARG A 117 3.10 -10.58 -9.63
CA ARG A 117 3.17 -9.12 -9.64
C ARG A 117 3.21 -8.66 -8.20
N TYR A 118 4.28 -7.96 -7.84
CA TYR A 118 4.44 -7.34 -6.53
C TYR A 118 4.27 -5.84 -6.66
N LEU A 119 3.55 -5.25 -5.71
CA LEU A 119 3.36 -3.82 -5.60
C LEU A 119 3.59 -3.40 -4.15
N ARG A 120 4.62 -2.60 -3.90
CA ARG A 120 4.98 -2.06 -2.58
C ARG A 120 4.89 -0.54 -2.62
N PHE A 121 4.38 0.03 -1.54
CA PHE A 121 4.16 1.47 -1.40
C PHE A 121 4.93 1.99 -0.17
N TYR A 122 5.41 3.23 -0.26
CA TYR A 122 6.14 3.90 0.81
C TYR A 122 5.47 5.21 1.24
N HIS A 123 5.74 5.63 2.48
CA HIS A 123 5.18 6.85 3.08
C HIS A 123 5.50 8.13 2.29
N HIS A 124 6.68 8.22 1.68
CA HIS A 124 7.10 9.38 0.88
C HIS A 124 6.57 9.35 -0.57
N GLY A 125 5.66 8.41 -0.90
CA GLY A 125 5.04 8.34 -2.22
C GLY A 125 5.80 7.55 -3.28
N LEU A 126 6.90 6.87 -2.96
CA LEU A 126 7.50 5.89 -3.87
C LEU A 126 6.64 4.63 -3.97
N ALA A 127 6.53 4.09 -5.17
CA ALA A 127 5.96 2.79 -5.45
C ALA A 127 6.99 1.91 -6.17
N ILE A 128 7.03 0.64 -5.78
CA ILE A 128 7.80 -0.40 -6.45
C ILE A 128 6.82 -1.36 -7.11
N SER A 129 6.92 -1.52 -8.43
CA SER A 129 6.25 -2.57 -9.18
C SER A 129 7.28 -3.59 -9.63
N LEU A 130 7.01 -4.88 -9.43
CA LEU A 130 7.89 -5.95 -9.88
C LEU A 130 7.07 -7.07 -10.52
N LEU A 131 7.46 -7.43 -11.75
CA LEU A 131 6.95 -8.59 -12.48
C LEU A 131 8.04 -9.65 -12.55
N THR A 132 7.86 -10.80 -11.88
CA THR A 132 8.83 -11.90 -11.89
C THR A 132 8.14 -13.26 -11.81
N THR A 133 8.83 -14.33 -12.20
CA THR A 133 8.42 -15.73 -11.96
C THR A 133 8.82 -16.22 -10.57
N ASP A 134 9.62 -15.45 -9.83
CA ASP A 134 10.12 -15.85 -8.51
C ASP A 134 9.01 -15.80 -7.44
N PRO A 135 8.89 -16.85 -6.61
CA PRO A 135 7.85 -16.93 -5.60
C PRO A 135 8.10 -15.96 -4.43
N PRO A 136 7.05 -15.62 -3.66
CA PRO A 136 7.13 -14.60 -2.61
C PRO A 136 8.23 -14.83 -1.57
N GLY A 137 8.54 -16.09 -1.26
CA GLY A 137 9.57 -16.44 -0.29
C GLY A 137 10.97 -15.90 -0.63
N GLN A 138 11.28 -15.71 -1.91
CA GLN A 138 12.61 -15.25 -2.36
C GLN A 138 12.69 -13.74 -2.59
N VAL A 139 11.55 -13.12 -2.92
CA VAL A 139 11.47 -11.72 -3.37
C VAL A 139 11.12 -10.78 -2.22
N VAL A 140 10.11 -11.14 -1.41
CA VAL A 140 9.46 -10.22 -0.48
C VAL A 140 10.47 -9.61 0.49
N ARG A 141 11.35 -10.39 1.10
CA ARG A 141 12.32 -9.83 2.07
C ARG A 141 13.33 -8.85 1.47
N ARG A 142 13.59 -8.92 0.17
CA ARG A 142 14.61 -8.11 -0.54
C ARG A 142 14.00 -7.00 -1.41
N LEU A 143 12.67 -6.89 -1.45
CA LEU A 143 11.96 -5.90 -2.27
C LEU A 143 12.07 -4.51 -1.66
N ASN A 144 13.23 -3.87 -1.82
CA ASN A 144 13.54 -2.53 -1.32
C ASN A 144 13.97 -1.60 -2.48
N PRO A 145 14.15 -0.28 -2.26
CA PRO A 145 14.51 0.66 -3.32
C PRO A 145 15.91 0.41 -3.92
N THR A 146 16.78 -0.27 -3.18
CA THR A 146 18.13 -0.64 -3.63
C THR A 146 18.16 -1.87 -4.54
N LEU A 147 17.06 -2.63 -4.60
CA LEU A 147 17.00 -3.85 -5.39
C LEU A 147 17.21 -3.54 -6.88
N ARG A 148 17.98 -4.38 -7.56
CA ARG A 148 18.17 -4.34 -9.01
C ARG A 148 17.91 -5.73 -9.56
N MET A 149 16.85 -5.86 -10.35
CA MET A 149 16.47 -7.09 -11.05
C MET A 149 15.62 -6.76 -12.27
N SER A 150 15.52 -7.71 -13.20
CA SER A 150 14.67 -7.56 -14.38
C SER A 150 13.19 -7.48 -13.99
N GLY A 151 12.42 -6.67 -14.72
CA GLY A 151 10.99 -6.48 -14.49
C GLY A 151 10.66 -5.61 -13.27
N LEU A 152 11.66 -4.98 -12.65
CA LEU A 152 11.50 -4.00 -11.59
C LEU A 152 11.21 -2.62 -12.18
N SER A 153 10.28 -1.89 -11.58
CA SER A 153 10.01 -0.50 -11.94
C SER A 153 9.71 0.34 -10.70
N PHE A 154 10.23 1.56 -10.70
CA PHE A 154 10.02 2.54 -9.64
C PHE A 154 9.14 3.66 -10.14
N GLY A 155 8.20 4.12 -9.32
CA GLY A 155 7.33 5.23 -9.67
C GLY A 155 6.79 5.94 -8.44
N ARG A 156 5.76 6.75 -8.65
CA ARG A 156 5.05 7.46 -7.58
C ARG A 156 3.64 6.92 -7.44
N TRP A 157 3.08 7.06 -6.25
CA TRP A 157 1.69 6.71 -6.01
C TRP A 157 0.95 7.75 -5.19
N ARG A 158 -0.37 7.73 -5.32
CA ARG A 158 -1.31 8.50 -4.52
C ARG A 158 -2.61 7.73 -4.41
N LEU A 159 -3.30 7.93 -3.30
CA LEU A 159 -4.65 7.43 -3.10
C LEU A 159 -5.63 8.61 -3.09
N ARG A 160 -6.71 8.48 -3.86
CA ARG A 160 -7.84 9.41 -3.95
C ARG A 160 -9.13 8.62 -3.78
N GLY A 161 -9.86 8.82 -2.69
CA GLY A 161 -11.08 8.04 -2.39
C GLY A 161 -10.87 6.52 -2.29
N ASP A 162 -11.17 5.75 -3.32
CA ASP A 162 -10.83 4.32 -3.37
C ASP A 162 -9.83 3.99 -4.49
N LEU A 163 -9.36 5.00 -5.23
CA LEU A 163 -8.49 4.85 -6.38
C LEU A 163 -7.03 5.09 -5.98
N VAL A 164 -6.20 4.07 -6.17
CA VAL A 164 -4.75 4.16 -6.14
C VAL A 164 -4.25 4.43 -7.55
N GLU A 165 -3.67 5.61 -7.72
CA GLU A 165 -2.99 6.01 -8.93
C GLU A 165 -1.50 5.74 -8.74
N VAL A 166 -0.90 4.98 -9.65
CA VAL A 166 0.53 4.76 -9.71
C VAL A 166 1.02 5.27 -11.06
N TRP A 167 2.02 6.14 -11.08
CA TRP A 167 2.52 6.75 -12.32
C TRP A 167 4.05 6.86 -12.31
N GLY A 168 4.61 7.17 -13.47
CA GLY A 168 6.06 7.29 -13.62
C GLY A 168 6.81 6.00 -13.30
N LEU A 169 6.19 4.83 -13.52
CA LEU A 169 6.85 3.54 -13.31
C LEU A 169 7.91 3.34 -14.40
N GLU A 170 9.17 3.39 -13.98
CA GLU A 170 10.35 3.32 -14.84
C GLU A 170 11.30 2.19 -14.43
N ASP A 171 11.89 1.52 -15.42
CA ASP A 171 12.91 0.52 -15.18
C ASP A 171 14.26 1.17 -14.86
N PRO A 172 14.82 0.96 -13.65
CA PRO A 172 16.10 1.53 -13.25
C PRO A 172 17.29 1.04 -14.10
N SER A 173 17.18 -0.14 -14.72
CA SER A 173 18.25 -0.74 -15.53
C SER A 173 18.45 -0.03 -16.86
N VAL A 174 17.44 0.69 -17.34
CA VAL A 174 17.51 1.48 -18.57
C VAL A 174 18.08 2.87 -18.22
N PRO A 175 19.11 3.36 -18.93
CA PRO A 175 19.61 4.72 -18.75
C PRO A 175 18.52 5.76 -19.00
N GLU A 176 18.50 6.85 -18.24
CA GLU A 176 17.43 7.85 -18.27
C GLU A 176 17.17 8.43 -19.68
N GLU A 177 18.22 8.67 -20.46
CA GLU A 177 18.13 9.16 -21.84
C GLU A 177 17.33 8.25 -22.76
N ARG A 178 17.29 6.95 -22.46
CA ARG A 178 16.58 5.93 -23.24
C ARG A 178 15.18 5.64 -22.69
N ARG A 179 14.84 6.13 -21.49
CA ARG A 179 13.50 5.98 -20.90
C ARG A 179 12.53 6.94 -21.58
N LYS A 180 11.96 6.50 -22.69
CA LYS A 180 10.95 7.27 -23.44
C LYS A 180 9.55 7.12 -22.84
N TYR A 181 9.25 5.96 -22.27
CA TYR A 181 7.94 5.62 -21.76
C TYR A 181 8.01 5.26 -20.27
N SER A 182 6.98 5.62 -19.54
CA SER A 182 6.71 5.18 -18.17
C SER A 182 5.36 4.48 -18.12
N LEU A 183 5.19 3.55 -17.18
CA LEU A 183 3.90 2.90 -16.97
C LEU A 183 3.06 3.70 -15.98
N ARG A 184 1.76 3.76 -16.26
CA ARG A 184 0.72 4.26 -15.36
C ARG A 184 -0.26 3.15 -15.07
N MET A 185 -0.60 2.97 -13.80
CA MET A 185 -1.48 1.90 -13.34
C MET A 185 -2.49 2.47 -12.37
N ASN A 186 -3.77 2.18 -12.64
CA ASN A 186 -4.87 2.58 -11.76
C ASN A 186 -5.44 1.33 -11.09
N CYS A 187 -5.48 1.33 -9.77
CA CYS A 187 -6.01 0.24 -8.96
C CYS A 187 -7.13 0.73 -8.05
N ARG A 188 -8.17 -0.08 -7.85
CA ARG A 188 -9.23 0.18 -6.87
C ARG A 188 -8.99 -0.59 -5.59
N PHE A 189 -9.05 0.09 -4.46
CA PHE A 189 -9.06 -0.53 -3.15
C PHE A 189 -10.37 -1.28 -2.92
N LYS A 190 -10.21 -2.53 -2.49
CA LYS A 190 -11.27 -3.36 -1.95
C LYS A 190 -10.79 -3.94 -0.62
N SER A 191 -11.76 -4.44 0.14
CA SER A 191 -11.47 -5.07 1.42
C SER A 191 -12.18 -6.42 1.48
N THR A 192 -11.50 -7.47 1.94
CA THR A 192 -12.16 -8.78 2.12
C THR A 192 -13.12 -8.78 3.32
N ALA A 193 -12.86 -7.91 4.30
CA ALA A 193 -13.72 -7.67 5.46
C ALA A 193 -13.60 -6.20 5.88
N ARG A 194 -14.57 -5.67 6.64
CA ARG A 194 -14.56 -4.27 7.10
C ARG A 194 -13.20 -3.88 7.71
N GLY A 195 -12.58 -2.84 7.17
CA GLY A 195 -11.33 -2.23 7.65
C GLY A 195 -10.03 -3.02 7.47
N ARG A 196 -10.03 -4.10 6.70
CA ARG A 196 -8.80 -4.85 6.35
C ARG A 196 -7.95 -4.16 5.28
N MET A 197 -8.59 -3.49 4.31
CA MET A 197 -7.96 -2.76 3.19
C MET A 197 -6.83 -3.56 2.52
N ASN A 198 -7.09 -4.83 2.26
CA ASN A 198 -6.10 -5.84 1.92
C ASN A 198 -6.19 -6.33 0.46
N LYS A 199 -7.00 -5.69 -0.39
CA LYS A 199 -7.22 -6.11 -1.77
C LYS A 199 -7.10 -4.90 -2.70
N LEU A 200 -6.33 -5.04 -3.77
CA LEU A 200 -6.22 -4.06 -4.85
C LEU A 200 -6.61 -4.70 -6.17
N GLU A 201 -7.59 -4.13 -6.85
CA GLU A 201 -8.03 -4.56 -8.17
C GLU A 201 -7.48 -3.62 -9.23
N MET A 202 -6.63 -4.13 -10.12
CA MET A 202 -6.09 -3.34 -11.22
C MET A 202 -7.19 -3.07 -12.25
N LEU A 203 -7.49 -1.78 -12.46
CA LEU A 203 -8.53 -1.32 -13.38
C LEU A 203 -7.95 -1.06 -14.78
N SER A 204 -6.80 -0.41 -14.86
CA SER A 204 -6.13 -0.11 -16.13
C SER A 204 -4.61 -0.06 -15.97
N LEU A 205 -3.94 -0.28 -17.10
CA LEU A 205 -2.50 -0.12 -17.27
C LEU A 205 -2.31 0.65 -18.58
N ALA A 206 -1.47 1.67 -18.57
CA ALA A 206 -1.19 2.50 -19.72
C ALA A 206 0.31 2.80 -19.82
N THR A 207 0.80 3.02 -21.03
CA THR A 207 2.11 3.59 -21.29
C THR A 207 1.97 5.09 -21.53
N GLU A 208 2.78 5.87 -20.83
CA GLU A 208 2.86 7.32 -20.95
C GLU A 208 4.19 7.70 -21.57
N ASN A 209 4.17 8.47 -22.65
CA ASN A 209 5.38 9.01 -23.26
C ASN A 209 5.87 10.22 -22.46
N ARG A 210 7.12 10.19 -21.97
CA ARG A 210 7.68 11.27 -21.14
C ARG A 210 7.83 12.60 -21.86
N ARG A 211 7.95 12.59 -23.19
CA ARG A 211 8.15 13.82 -23.98
C ARG A 211 6.85 14.45 -24.46
N THR A 212 5.94 13.62 -24.97
CA THR A 212 4.66 14.08 -25.53
C THR A 212 3.52 14.07 -24.53
N LEU A 213 3.69 13.39 -23.39
CA LEU A 213 2.65 13.12 -22.39
C LEU A 213 1.44 12.36 -22.96
N GLU A 214 1.62 11.71 -24.11
CA GLU A 214 0.61 10.85 -24.70
C GLU A 214 0.47 9.58 -23.86
N VAL A 215 -0.78 9.26 -23.51
CA VAL A 215 -1.12 8.07 -22.74
C VAL A 215 -1.82 7.10 -23.66
N GLU A 216 -1.24 5.90 -23.80
CA GLU A 216 -1.79 4.81 -24.58
C GLU A 216 -2.16 3.65 -23.64
N ASP A 217 -3.41 3.23 -23.68
CA ASP A 217 -3.89 2.13 -22.83
C ASP A 217 -3.33 0.80 -23.29
N VAL A 218 -2.72 0.06 -22.35
CA VAL A 218 -2.24 -1.30 -22.58
C VAL A 218 -3.41 -2.26 -22.33
N PRO A 219 -3.84 -3.06 -23.33
CA PRO A 219 -4.95 -3.98 -23.15
C PRO A 219 -4.59 -5.06 -22.12
N ILE A 220 -5.18 -4.96 -20.94
CA ILE A 220 -5.03 -5.95 -19.88
C ILE A 220 -6.14 -6.99 -19.95
N ARG A 221 -5.76 -8.26 -19.89
CA ARG A 221 -6.74 -9.31 -19.58
C ARG A 221 -7.16 -9.18 -18.12
N PRO A 222 -8.42 -9.47 -17.77
CA PRO A 222 -8.85 -9.54 -16.38
C PRO A 222 -7.91 -10.43 -15.59
N SER A 223 -7.13 -9.82 -14.70
CA SER A 223 -6.12 -10.52 -13.91
C SER A 223 -6.61 -10.70 -12.48
N LYS A 224 -6.00 -11.64 -11.77
CA LYS A 224 -6.27 -11.76 -10.33
C LYS A 224 -5.94 -10.43 -9.63
N PRO A 225 -6.72 -10.05 -8.60
CA PRO A 225 -6.43 -8.88 -7.80
C PRO A 225 -5.17 -9.12 -6.96
N PHE A 226 -4.53 -8.03 -6.54
CA PHE A 226 -3.45 -8.10 -5.58
C PHE A 226 -4.01 -8.28 -4.16
N PHE A 227 -3.43 -9.22 -3.42
CA PHE A 227 -3.72 -9.43 -2.00
C PHE A 227 -2.55 -8.96 -1.15
N PHE A 228 -2.87 -8.27 -0.06
CA PHE A 228 -1.86 -7.76 0.86
C PHE A 228 -1.24 -8.88 1.70
N SER A 229 0.08 -8.88 1.80
CA SER A 229 0.89 -9.72 2.67
C SER A 229 1.71 -8.85 3.61
N LYS A 230 1.54 -9.03 4.93
CA LYS A 230 2.29 -8.27 5.96
C LYS A 230 3.73 -8.78 6.02
N VAL A 231 4.70 -7.87 6.09
CA VAL A 231 6.12 -8.21 6.10
C VAL A 231 6.80 -7.51 7.26
N ALA A 232 7.20 -8.28 8.28
CA ALA A 232 7.74 -7.74 9.53
C ALA A 232 8.99 -6.87 9.32
N SER A 233 9.86 -7.21 8.36
CA SER A 233 11.08 -6.44 8.09
C SER A 233 10.80 -5.03 7.56
N TYR A 234 9.65 -4.80 6.90
CA TYR A 234 9.34 -3.49 6.31
C TYR A 234 8.98 -2.44 7.35
N ALA A 235 8.42 -2.85 8.49
CA ALA A 235 8.03 -1.94 9.56
C ALA A 235 9.22 -1.17 10.16
N LEU A 236 10.46 -1.61 9.90
CA LEU A 236 11.70 -0.97 10.35
C LEU A 236 12.36 -0.12 9.26
N GLU A 237 12.04 -0.34 7.98
CA GLU A 237 12.72 0.29 6.83
C GLU A 237 12.21 1.70 6.51
N ASP A 238 10.96 2.03 6.88
CA ASP A 238 10.33 3.34 6.60
C ASP A 238 11.01 4.55 7.30
N ARG A 239 12.11 4.34 8.03
CA ARG A 239 12.84 5.36 8.80
C ARG A 239 14.20 5.76 8.19
N VAL A 240 14.63 5.13 7.10
CA VAL A 240 16.02 5.27 6.61
C VAL A 240 16.31 6.60 5.87
N GLU A 241 15.30 7.42 5.55
CA GLU A 241 15.50 8.67 4.78
C GLU A 241 15.22 9.97 5.56
N GLN A 242 15.43 10.00 6.88
CA GLN A 242 15.53 11.27 7.64
C GLN A 242 16.95 11.62 8.08
N ALA A 243 17.96 10.83 7.70
CA ALA A 243 19.36 11.05 8.07
C ALA A 243 20.26 11.37 6.87
N VAL A 244 19.82 12.25 5.96
CA VAL A 244 20.71 12.95 5.02
C VAL A 244 20.12 14.33 4.71
N VAL A 245 20.39 15.31 5.58
CA VAL A 245 20.58 16.73 5.23
C VAL A 245 21.73 17.23 6.10
#